data_AF-A0A6J4JA62-F1
#
_entry.id   AF-A0A6J4JA62-F1
#
_cell.length_a   1.000
_cell.length_b   1.000
_cell.length_c   1.000
_cell.angle_alpha   90.00
_cell.angle_beta   90.00
_cell.angle_gamma   90.00
#
_symmetry.space_group_name_H-M   'P 1'
#
loop_
_entity.id
_entity.type
_entity.pdbx_description
1 polymer ?
#
loop_
_entity_poly.entity_id
_entity_poly.type
_entity_poly.pdbx_seq_one_letter_code
_entity_poly.pdbx_strand_id
1 'polypeptide(L)'
;MNPHRINPEIGTEEQLKEFSKKLKEQGISWLQDIVPNHMAFHPQNLWLMDVLEKGQQSVYAHFFDVARTNESLHGRMMVPFLGGTLEEVIKNGELKIAYNEEQQRFVLQYYDNAYPVGGRSYTSILEAAATSQAVQQLLDTLHQLHRQEDPATFSLGFEDFRKQLAGLMKNEAVRTAVEKSLADLNKQPEKLQQIADEQNYRLCHWQETDTQINYRRFFTVNGLICLNIQNPEVFSAYHEYIKALQDEGIFQGLRIDHIDGLYDPSGYLQQLREVAGTETYIIVEKILEPGEDIPKSWPIQGNTGYDFLSLVNNLFTRQSSEKAFTEFYHQLVGAGAEVPEQIHEKKAYILKEHMGGELENLYQLFRELNLPEENNLDAAEPENLKQAIGEFLVQCPVYRFYGNQFPLGDDESAEVQNVLNRMRTGEP
;
A
#
# COMPACT_ATOMS: atom_id res chain seq x y z
N MET A 1 -2.61 8.34 7.66
CA MET A 1 -3.70 8.82 6.78
C MET A 1 -3.35 10.12 6.06
N ASN A 2 -2.73 11.09 6.75
CA ASN A 2 -2.25 12.32 6.15
C ASN A 2 -0.81 12.56 6.64
N PRO A 3 0.22 12.63 5.76
CA PRO A 3 1.60 12.84 6.18
C PRO A 3 1.91 14.30 6.54
N HIS A 4 0.98 15.23 6.27
CA HIS A 4 1.16 16.68 6.46
C HIS A 4 0.54 17.22 7.75
N ARG A 5 0.25 16.36 8.72
CA ARG A 5 -0.40 16.77 9.96
C ARG A 5 -0.05 15.82 11.09
N ILE A 6 0.17 16.37 12.28
CA ILE A 6 0.19 15.58 13.53
C ILE A 6 -1.17 14.90 13.74
N ASN A 7 -1.12 13.65 14.23
CA ASN A 7 -2.32 12.93 14.60
C ASN A 7 -3.06 13.69 15.73
N PRO A 8 -4.29 14.21 15.48
CA PRO A 8 -5.01 15.00 16.46
C PRO A 8 -5.42 14.21 17.71
N GLU A 9 -5.42 12.88 17.67
CA GLU A 9 -5.74 12.04 18.82
C GLU A 9 -4.64 12.03 19.89
N ILE A 10 -3.39 12.34 19.51
CA ILE A 10 -2.23 12.34 20.42
C ILE A 10 -1.72 13.74 20.75
N GLY A 11 -2.26 14.79 20.10
CA GLY A 11 -1.99 16.18 20.44
C GLY A 11 -2.05 17.15 19.25
N THR A 12 -1.66 18.40 19.51
CA THR A 12 -1.54 19.47 18.51
C THR A 12 -0.09 19.78 18.19
N GLU A 13 0.14 20.52 17.11
CA GLU A 13 1.48 20.97 16.73
C GLU A 13 2.09 21.91 17.79
N GLU A 14 1.29 22.75 18.45
CA GLU A 14 1.76 23.61 19.54
C GLU A 14 2.23 22.77 20.74
N GLN A 15 1.49 21.72 21.08
CA GLN A 15 1.87 20.79 22.15
C GLN A 15 3.16 20.04 21.81
N LEU A 16 3.32 19.63 20.56
CA LEU A 16 4.54 19.03 20.04
C LEU A 16 5.75 19.98 20.19
N LYS A 17 5.59 21.24 19.81
CA LYS A 17 6.62 22.29 19.93
C LYS A 17 6.99 22.55 21.38
N GLU A 18 6.00 22.64 22.27
CA GLU A 18 6.24 22.80 23.71
C GLU A 18 6.98 21.60 24.30
N PHE A 19 6.61 20.38 23.89
CA PHE A 19 7.25 19.15 24.35
C PHE A 19 8.71 19.07 23.90
N SER A 20 8.99 19.33 22.61
CA SER A 20 10.36 19.36 22.08
C SER A 20 11.24 20.40 22.81
N LYS A 21 10.68 21.57 23.12
CA LYS A 21 11.39 22.59 23.91
C LYS A 21 11.79 22.06 25.29
N LYS A 22 10.89 21.38 26.01
CA LYS A 22 11.18 20.78 27.32
C LYS A 22 12.27 19.71 27.23
N LEU A 23 12.27 18.88 26.19
CA LEU A 23 13.33 17.89 25.97
C LEU A 23 14.70 18.58 25.79
N LYS A 24 14.76 19.63 24.97
CA LYS A 24 15.99 20.43 24.76
C LYS A 24 16.49 21.09 26.04
N GLU A 25 15.59 21.66 26.85
CA GLU A 25 15.93 22.24 28.16
C GLU A 25 16.55 21.21 29.13
N GLN A 26 16.26 19.93 28.94
CA GLN A 26 16.84 18.82 29.72
C GLN A 26 18.02 18.13 29.03
N GLY A 27 18.47 18.62 27.86
CA GLY A 27 19.56 18.00 27.10
C GLY A 27 19.22 16.63 26.49
N ILE A 28 17.94 16.35 26.24
CA ILE A 28 17.45 15.10 25.64
C ILE A 28 17.22 15.32 24.14
N SER A 29 17.89 14.52 23.30
CA SER A 29 17.64 14.48 21.86
C SER A 29 16.47 13.54 21.52
N TRP A 30 15.78 13.84 20.43
CA TRP A 30 14.66 13.04 19.94
C TRP A 30 14.98 12.36 18.60
N LEU A 31 14.83 11.03 18.59
CA LEU A 31 14.78 10.18 17.40
C LEU A 31 13.31 9.94 16.96
N GLN A 32 12.91 10.47 15.81
CA GLN A 32 11.54 10.38 15.29
C GLN A 32 11.38 9.17 14.36
N ASP A 33 10.34 8.37 14.60
CA ASP A 33 9.96 7.26 13.71
C ASP A 33 9.17 7.78 12.49
N ILE A 34 9.48 7.30 11.29
CA ILE A 34 8.78 7.64 10.05
C ILE A 34 8.50 6.38 9.21
N VAL A 35 7.38 6.38 8.47
CA VAL A 35 6.81 5.19 7.80
C VAL A 35 6.68 5.42 6.28
N PRO A 36 7.79 5.41 5.52
CA PRO A 36 7.79 5.84 4.11
C PRO A 36 7.18 4.82 3.15
N ASN A 37 7.11 3.54 3.55
CA ASN A 37 6.70 2.47 2.65
C ASN A 37 5.21 2.55 2.28
N HIS A 38 4.35 2.92 3.22
CA HIS A 38 2.91 2.71 3.08
C HIS A 38 2.06 3.73 3.84
N MET A 39 0.79 3.81 3.44
CA MET A 39 -0.24 4.59 4.11
C MET A 39 -1.48 3.73 4.36
N ALA A 40 -2.32 4.17 5.29
CA ALA A 40 -3.61 3.52 5.52
C ALA A 40 -4.52 3.61 4.27
N PHE A 41 -5.07 2.48 3.85
CA PHE A 41 -6.17 2.37 2.92
C PHE A 41 -7.46 2.71 3.67
N HIS A 42 -7.77 4.00 3.75
CA HIS A 42 -8.86 4.48 4.60
C HIS A 42 -9.58 5.67 3.95
N PRO A 43 -10.91 5.83 4.12
CA PRO A 43 -11.68 6.96 3.58
C PRO A 43 -11.20 8.37 3.94
N GLN A 44 -10.36 8.52 4.98
CA GLN A 44 -9.75 9.80 5.35
C GLN A 44 -8.37 10.04 4.69
N ASN A 45 -7.84 9.08 3.94
CA ASN A 45 -6.63 9.27 3.14
C ASN A 45 -6.99 10.05 1.87
N LEU A 46 -6.68 11.35 1.86
CA LEU A 46 -7.09 12.26 0.80
C LEU A 46 -6.49 11.91 -0.56
N TRP A 47 -5.21 11.50 -0.60
CA TRP A 47 -4.55 11.08 -1.83
C TRP A 47 -5.25 9.86 -2.41
N LEU A 48 -5.54 8.86 -1.58
CA LEU A 48 -6.22 7.64 -2.02
C LEU A 48 -7.64 7.92 -2.49
N MET A 49 -8.43 8.70 -1.74
CA MET A 49 -9.80 9.03 -2.15
C MET A 49 -9.84 9.82 -3.46
N ASP A 50 -8.84 10.66 -3.72
CA ASP A 50 -8.71 11.35 -5.00
C ASP A 50 -8.46 10.37 -6.16
N VAL A 51 -7.61 9.36 -5.95
CA VAL A 51 -7.38 8.27 -6.92
C VAL A 51 -8.65 7.44 -7.14
N LEU A 52 -9.40 7.10 -6.10
CA LEU A 52 -10.66 6.35 -6.24
C LEU A 52 -11.73 7.17 -7.01
N GLU A 53 -11.79 8.49 -6.78
CA GLU A 53 -12.75 9.37 -7.44
C GLU A 53 -12.40 9.67 -8.91
N LYS A 54 -11.11 9.91 -9.21
CA LYS A 54 -10.64 10.39 -10.52
C LYS A 54 -9.90 9.35 -11.35
N GLY A 55 -9.56 8.19 -10.78
CA GLY A 55 -8.81 7.14 -11.45
C GLY A 55 -7.43 7.62 -11.92
N GLN A 56 -7.07 7.28 -13.15
CA GLN A 56 -5.78 7.64 -13.76
C GLN A 56 -5.60 9.14 -13.99
N GLN A 57 -6.68 9.92 -13.95
CA GLN A 57 -6.62 11.37 -14.09
C GLN A 57 -6.35 12.09 -12.76
N SER A 58 -6.25 11.35 -11.65
CA SER A 58 -5.79 11.90 -10.37
C SER A 58 -4.32 12.30 -10.45
N VAL A 59 -3.98 13.47 -9.91
CA VAL A 59 -2.58 13.87 -9.71
C VAL A 59 -1.82 12.93 -8.76
N TYR A 60 -2.55 12.19 -7.93
CA TYR A 60 -1.99 11.19 -7.00
C TYR A 60 -2.00 9.77 -7.59
N ALA A 61 -2.40 9.56 -8.85
CA ALA A 61 -2.50 8.21 -9.44
C ALA A 61 -1.17 7.45 -9.42
N HIS A 62 -0.04 8.16 -9.46
CA HIS A 62 1.30 7.58 -9.40
C HIS A 62 1.87 7.49 -7.98
N PHE A 63 1.19 8.03 -6.96
CA PHE A 63 1.65 8.00 -5.57
C PHE A 63 1.60 6.59 -4.97
N PHE A 64 0.64 5.77 -5.40
CA PHE A 64 0.44 4.41 -4.90
C PHE A 64 0.96 3.37 -5.88
N ASP A 65 1.51 2.29 -5.33
CA ASP A 65 2.01 1.16 -6.08
C ASP A 65 0.87 0.24 -6.48
N VAL A 66 0.37 0.41 -7.71
CA VAL A 66 -0.79 -0.29 -8.26
C VAL A 66 -0.35 -1.03 -9.52
N ALA A 67 -0.44 -2.35 -9.52
CA ALA A 67 -0.20 -3.19 -10.69
C ALA A 67 -1.33 -3.00 -11.70
N ARG A 68 -1.00 -2.43 -12.86
CA ARG A 68 -1.99 -2.05 -13.90
C ARG A 68 -2.11 -3.07 -15.02
N THR A 69 -1.24 -4.07 -15.05
CA THR A 69 -1.14 -5.03 -16.14
C THR A 69 -2.11 -6.20 -16.01
N ASN A 70 -2.87 -6.25 -14.92
CA ASN A 70 -3.93 -7.24 -14.76
C ASN A 70 -5.14 -6.88 -15.65
N GLU A 71 -5.19 -7.48 -16.86
CA GLU A 71 -6.27 -7.28 -17.84
C GLU A 71 -7.66 -7.48 -17.23
N SER A 72 -7.81 -8.41 -16.29
CA SER A 72 -9.11 -8.75 -15.67
C SER A 72 -9.70 -7.63 -14.80
N LEU A 73 -8.86 -6.72 -14.31
CA LEU A 73 -9.31 -5.58 -13.49
C LEU A 73 -9.51 -4.32 -14.32
N HIS A 74 -9.13 -4.33 -15.60
CA HIS A 74 -9.23 -3.19 -16.52
C HIS A 74 -8.65 -1.89 -15.92
N GLY A 75 -7.59 -2.00 -15.13
CA GLY A 75 -6.95 -0.86 -14.44
C GLY A 75 -7.71 -0.31 -13.22
N ARG A 76 -8.80 -0.94 -12.78
CA ARG A 76 -9.56 -0.54 -11.56
C ARG A 76 -8.87 -1.05 -10.31
N MET A 77 -8.58 -0.16 -9.36
CA MET A 77 -7.99 -0.53 -8.06
C MET A 77 -8.94 -1.41 -7.25
N MET A 78 -8.46 -2.50 -6.64
CA MET A 78 -9.28 -3.30 -5.73
C MET A 78 -9.53 -2.55 -4.41
N VAL A 79 -10.74 -2.67 -3.88
CA VAL A 79 -11.16 -2.16 -2.57
C VAL A 79 -11.73 -3.35 -1.78
N PRO A 80 -10.86 -4.16 -1.15
CA PRO A 80 -11.19 -5.47 -0.60
C PRO A 80 -11.66 -5.40 0.86
N PHE A 81 -12.79 -4.72 1.09
CA PHE A 81 -13.33 -4.50 2.44
C PHE A 81 -14.77 -4.98 2.63
N LEU A 82 -15.39 -5.57 1.60
CA LEU A 82 -16.72 -6.13 1.74
C LEU A 82 -16.68 -7.43 2.54
N GLY A 83 -17.69 -7.63 3.41
CA GLY A 83 -17.90 -8.87 4.17
C GLY A 83 -18.59 -10.00 3.36
N GLY A 84 -19.07 -9.70 2.16
CA GLY A 84 -19.60 -10.66 1.20
C GLY A 84 -19.33 -10.21 -0.23
N THR A 85 -19.87 -10.91 -1.22
CA THR A 85 -19.80 -10.45 -2.61
C THR A 85 -20.56 -9.14 -2.79
N LEU A 86 -20.21 -8.34 -3.81
CA LEU A 86 -20.89 -7.08 -4.11
C LEU A 86 -22.41 -7.26 -4.28
N GLU A 87 -22.82 -8.33 -4.97
CA GLU A 87 -24.24 -8.67 -5.19
C GLU A 87 -24.98 -8.95 -3.88
N GLU A 88 -24.38 -9.73 -2.98
CA GLU A 88 -24.96 -10.06 -1.66
C GLU A 88 -25.08 -8.81 -0.79
N VAL A 89 -24.03 -8.00 -0.74
CA VAL A 89 -23.99 -6.74 0.02
C VAL A 89 -25.06 -5.77 -0.46
N ILE A 90 -25.25 -5.63 -1.78
CA ILE A 90 -26.30 -4.80 -2.38
C ILE A 90 -27.69 -5.37 -2.04
N LYS A 91 -27.89 -6.68 -2.21
CA LYS A 91 -29.16 -7.36 -1.93
C LYS A 91 -29.58 -7.23 -0.47
N ASN A 92 -28.62 -7.25 0.45
CA ASN A 92 -28.86 -7.06 1.88
C ASN A 92 -29.11 -5.59 2.27
N GLY A 93 -28.94 -4.64 1.33
CA GLY A 93 -29.08 -3.21 1.58
C GLY A 93 -27.98 -2.61 2.44
N GLU A 94 -26.81 -3.27 2.48
CA GLU A 94 -25.64 -2.86 3.25
C GLU A 94 -24.81 -1.78 2.53
N LEU A 95 -24.75 -1.84 1.19
CA LEU A 95 -24.19 -0.78 0.34
C LEU A 95 -25.29 0.18 -0.09
N LYS A 96 -25.03 1.48 0.00
CA LYS A 96 -25.96 2.53 -0.43
C LYS A 96 -25.22 3.65 -1.13
N ILE A 97 -25.84 4.26 -2.13
CA ILE A 97 -25.38 5.54 -2.65
C ILE A 97 -25.93 6.68 -1.78
N ALA A 98 -25.05 7.61 -1.41
CA ALA A 98 -25.39 8.74 -0.55
C ALA A 98 -24.62 10.00 -0.96
N TYR A 99 -25.07 11.15 -0.46
CA TYR A 99 -24.29 12.39 -0.48
C TYR A 99 -23.65 12.57 0.90
N ASN A 100 -22.32 12.60 0.96
CA ASN A 100 -21.57 12.85 2.18
C ASN A 100 -21.38 14.37 2.34
N GLU A 101 -22.01 14.96 3.36
CA GLU A 101 -22.01 16.40 3.61
C GLU A 101 -20.63 16.91 4.07
N GLU A 102 -19.91 16.14 4.87
CA GLU A 102 -18.57 16.50 5.37
C GLU A 102 -17.56 16.52 4.23
N GLN A 103 -17.60 15.50 3.38
CA GLN A 103 -16.72 15.37 2.23
C GLN A 103 -17.24 16.11 0.99
N GLN A 104 -18.46 16.65 1.01
CA GLN A 104 -19.12 17.35 -0.10
C GLN A 104 -19.02 16.60 -1.44
N ARG A 105 -19.45 15.34 -1.44
CA ARG A 105 -19.38 14.45 -2.62
C ARG A 105 -20.38 13.31 -2.54
N PHE A 106 -20.70 12.68 -3.67
CA PHE A 106 -21.44 11.41 -3.67
C PHE A 106 -20.51 10.24 -3.33
N VAL A 107 -21.03 9.27 -2.59
CA VAL A 107 -20.27 8.12 -2.09
C VAL A 107 -21.09 6.83 -2.20
N LEU A 108 -20.39 5.72 -2.37
CA LEU A 108 -20.86 4.39 -1.99
C LEU A 108 -20.54 4.17 -0.51
N GLN A 109 -21.60 4.19 0.31
CA GLN A 109 -21.55 3.99 1.75
C GLN A 109 -21.70 2.50 2.07
N TYR A 110 -20.70 1.92 2.74
CA TYR A 110 -20.73 0.56 3.29
C TYR A 110 -20.41 0.62 4.78
N TYR A 111 -21.43 0.45 5.63
CA TYR A 111 -21.35 0.73 7.08
C TYR A 111 -20.74 2.10 7.35
N ASP A 112 -19.59 2.18 8.04
CA ASP A 112 -18.90 3.42 8.37
C ASP A 112 -17.99 3.93 7.24
N ASN A 113 -17.73 3.10 6.22
CA ASN A 113 -16.85 3.45 5.11
C ASN A 113 -17.60 4.16 3.99
N ALA A 114 -17.05 5.29 3.55
CA ALA A 114 -17.57 6.09 2.44
C ALA A 114 -16.54 6.15 1.30
N TYR A 115 -16.82 5.48 0.19
CA TYR A 115 -15.96 5.49 -1.00
C TYR A 115 -16.51 6.47 -2.04
N PRO A 116 -15.73 7.40 -2.59
CA PRO A 116 -16.23 8.38 -3.54
C PRO A 116 -16.69 7.69 -4.83
N VAL A 117 -17.72 8.23 -5.48
CA VAL A 117 -18.09 7.77 -6.83
C VAL A 117 -17.33 8.56 -7.89
N GLY A 118 -17.07 7.97 -9.04
CA GLY A 118 -16.40 8.61 -10.16
C GLY A 118 -17.36 9.48 -10.98
N GLY A 119 -16.78 10.33 -11.84
CA GLY A 119 -17.52 11.33 -12.63
C GLY A 119 -18.69 10.75 -13.46
N ARG A 120 -18.57 9.53 -13.98
CA ARG A 120 -19.67 8.86 -14.71
C ARG A 120 -20.91 8.65 -13.84
N SER A 121 -20.72 8.25 -12.59
CA SER A 121 -21.82 8.05 -11.65
C SER A 121 -22.44 9.37 -11.20
N TYR A 122 -21.68 10.48 -11.14
CA TYR A 122 -22.26 11.81 -10.92
C TYR A 122 -23.29 12.15 -12.01
N THR A 123 -23.00 11.87 -13.28
CA THR A 123 -23.96 12.05 -14.38
C THR A 123 -25.23 11.25 -14.12
N SER A 124 -25.12 9.95 -13.86
CA SER A 124 -26.27 9.07 -13.59
C SER A 124 -27.16 9.55 -12.42
N ILE A 125 -26.57 10.06 -11.35
CA ILE A 125 -27.30 10.55 -10.16
C ILE A 125 -28.00 11.90 -10.45
N LEU A 126 -27.28 12.82 -11.09
CA LEU A 126 -27.73 14.19 -11.32
C LEU A 126 -28.74 14.28 -12.47
N GLU A 127 -28.62 13.46 -13.52
CA GLU A 127 -29.60 13.38 -14.61
C GLU A 127 -30.98 12.98 -14.08
N ALA A 128 -31.04 12.01 -13.18
CA ALA A 128 -32.28 11.60 -12.51
C ALA A 128 -32.87 12.70 -11.60
N ALA A 129 -32.05 13.66 -11.17
CA ALA A 129 -32.45 14.80 -10.35
C ALA A 129 -32.59 16.12 -11.13
N ALA A 130 -32.40 16.13 -12.46
CA ALA A 130 -32.26 17.31 -13.31
C ALA A 130 -33.57 18.10 -13.53
N THR A 131 -34.08 18.67 -12.44
CA THR A 131 -35.32 19.44 -12.39
C THR A 131 -35.09 20.96 -12.49
N SER A 132 -33.83 21.42 -12.41
CA SER A 132 -33.45 22.82 -12.49
C SER A 132 -32.39 23.08 -13.56
N GLN A 133 -32.42 24.29 -14.14
CA GLN A 133 -31.42 24.73 -15.12
C GLN A 133 -30.00 24.72 -14.54
N ALA A 134 -29.84 24.95 -13.23
CA ALA A 134 -28.55 24.93 -12.56
C ALA A 134 -27.93 23.52 -12.53
N VAL A 135 -28.74 22.48 -12.33
CA VAL A 135 -28.26 21.07 -12.39
C VAL A 135 -27.88 20.69 -13.81
N GLN A 136 -28.61 21.17 -14.82
CA GLN A 136 -28.26 20.95 -16.23
C GLN A 136 -26.92 21.59 -16.61
N GLN A 137 -26.66 22.83 -16.17
CA GLN A 137 -25.36 23.49 -16.38
C GLN A 137 -24.21 22.74 -15.71
N LEU A 138 -24.46 22.15 -14.53
CA LEU A 138 -23.47 21.35 -13.82
C LEU A 138 -23.15 20.04 -14.59
N LEU A 139 -24.17 19.40 -15.15
CA LEU A 139 -24.01 18.22 -16.02
C LEU A 139 -23.22 18.57 -17.29
N ASP A 140 -23.52 19.70 -17.94
CA ASP A 140 -22.77 20.16 -19.12
C ASP A 140 -21.28 20.40 -18.80
N THR A 141 -21.01 20.98 -17.62
CA THR A 141 -19.64 21.19 -17.12
C THR A 141 -18.92 19.84 -16.95
N LEU A 142 -19.56 18.87 -16.31
CA LEU A 142 -19.01 17.54 -16.12
C LEU A 142 -18.74 16.81 -17.46
N HIS A 143 -19.66 16.93 -18.43
CA HIS A 143 -19.47 16.39 -19.77
C HIS A 143 -18.29 17.02 -20.52
N GLN A 144 -18.00 18.31 -20.29
CA GLN A 144 -16.82 18.97 -20.84
C GLN A 144 -15.54 18.51 -20.14
N LEU A 145 -15.58 18.30 -18.81
CA LEU A 145 -14.44 17.80 -18.04
C LEU A 145 -14.02 16.40 -18.47
N HIS A 146 -14.96 15.49 -18.74
CA HIS A 146 -14.64 14.14 -19.23
C HIS A 146 -13.94 14.10 -20.60
N ARG A 147 -13.87 15.23 -21.33
CA ARG A 147 -13.12 15.35 -22.59
C ARG A 147 -11.69 15.86 -22.39
N GLN A 148 -11.32 16.27 -21.17
CA GLN A 148 -9.97 16.72 -20.85
C GLN A 148 -9.05 15.51 -20.66
N GLU A 149 -7.94 15.50 -21.39
CA GLU A 149 -6.93 14.44 -21.29
C GLU A 149 -5.82 14.78 -20.29
N ASP A 150 -5.55 16.07 -20.06
CA ASP A 150 -4.52 16.53 -19.12
C ASP A 150 -4.97 16.33 -17.65
N PRO A 151 -4.26 15.50 -16.85
CA PRO A 151 -4.67 15.17 -15.48
C PRO A 151 -4.74 16.39 -14.54
N ALA A 152 -3.84 17.37 -14.71
CA ALA A 152 -3.81 18.56 -13.86
C ALA A 152 -5.03 19.46 -14.13
N THR A 153 -5.31 19.73 -15.41
CA THR A 153 -6.50 20.50 -15.83
C THR A 153 -7.79 19.79 -15.46
N PHE A 154 -7.86 18.46 -15.66
CA PHE A 154 -8.99 17.66 -15.23
C PHE A 154 -9.20 17.77 -13.71
N SER A 155 -8.13 17.60 -12.92
CA SER A 155 -8.21 17.64 -11.46
C SER A 155 -8.70 18.98 -10.93
N LEU A 156 -8.18 20.10 -11.44
CA LEU A 156 -8.65 21.45 -11.09
C LEU A 156 -10.12 21.66 -11.47
N GLY A 157 -10.49 21.29 -12.70
CA GLY A 157 -11.86 21.43 -13.17
C GLY A 157 -12.85 20.56 -12.38
N PHE A 158 -12.44 19.36 -11.98
CA PHE A 158 -13.25 18.46 -11.16
C PHE A 158 -13.45 18.99 -9.73
N GLU A 159 -12.43 19.62 -9.13
CA GLU A 159 -12.56 20.31 -7.85
C GLU A 159 -13.56 21.47 -7.92
N ASP A 160 -13.51 22.27 -8.99
CA ASP A 160 -14.43 23.37 -9.19
C ASP A 160 -15.87 22.88 -9.45
N PHE A 161 -16.04 21.79 -10.21
CA PHE A 161 -17.30 21.08 -10.34
C PHE A 161 -17.85 20.66 -8.95
N ARG A 162 -17.00 20.08 -8.09
CA ARG A 162 -17.43 19.68 -6.74
C ARG A 162 -17.82 20.86 -5.85
N LYS A 163 -17.11 21.99 -5.92
CA LYS A 163 -17.49 23.22 -5.22
C LYS A 163 -18.85 23.75 -5.70
N GLN A 164 -19.10 23.71 -7.02
CA GLN A 164 -20.39 24.10 -7.58
C GLN A 164 -21.52 23.17 -7.11
N LEU A 165 -21.30 21.85 -7.13
CA LEU A 165 -22.25 20.88 -6.57
C LEU A 165 -22.56 21.17 -5.10
N ALA A 166 -21.53 21.36 -4.27
CA ALA A 166 -21.69 21.68 -2.85
C ALA A 166 -22.49 22.98 -2.65
N GLY A 167 -22.30 23.98 -3.52
CA GLY A 167 -23.09 25.20 -3.56
C GLY A 167 -24.56 24.95 -3.90
N LEU A 168 -24.83 24.13 -4.92
CA LEU A 168 -26.21 23.77 -5.31
C LEU A 168 -26.93 22.94 -4.25
N MET A 169 -26.23 22.06 -3.53
CA MET A 169 -26.81 21.27 -2.45
C MET A 169 -27.29 22.10 -1.25
N LYS A 170 -26.92 23.40 -1.17
CA LYS A 170 -27.49 24.34 -0.19
C LYS A 170 -28.90 24.81 -0.56
N ASN A 171 -29.31 24.67 -1.82
CA ASN A 171 -30.66 24.98 -2.27
C ASN A 171 -31.59 23.81 -1.91
N GLU A 172 -32.62 24.07 -1.11
CA GLU A 172 -33.54 23.05 -0.60
C GLU A 172 -34.25 22.26 -1.70
N ALA A 173 -34.64 22.92 -2.80
CA ALA A 173 -35.31 22.24 -3.91
C ALA A 173 -34.36 21.29 -4.66
N VAL A 174 -33.12 21.72 -4.90
CA VAL A 174 -32.08 20.86 -5.51
C VAL A 174 -31.75 19.69 -4.59
N ARG A 175 -31.50 19.97 -3.31
CA ARG A 175 -31.22 18.97 -2.29
C ARG A 175 -32.31 17.90 -2.23
N THR A 176 -33.58 18.33 -2.16
CA THR A 176 -34.72 17.41 -2.12
C THR A 176 -34.81 16.54 -3.37
N ALA A 177 -34.56 17.12 -4.55
CA ALA A 177 -34.56 16.36 -5.81
C ALA A 177 -33.44 15.32 -5.86
N VAL A 178 -32.22 15.69 -5.42
CA VAL A 178 -31.07 14.79 -5.35
C VAL A 178 -31.28 13.69 -4.31
N GLU A 179 -31.76 14.01 -3.10
CA GLU A 179 -32.06 13.03 -2.06
C GLU A 179 -33.14 12.03 -2.51
N LYS A 180 -34.15 12.49 -3.27
CA LYS A 180 -35.14 11.61 -3.88
C LYS A 180 -34.51 10.68 -4.93
N SER A 181 -33.66 11.23 -5.81
CA SER A 181 -32.90 10.45 -6.80
C SER A 181 -32.08 9.34 -6.15
N LEU A 182 -31.31 9.69 -5.10
CA LEU A 182 -30.52 8.74 -4.31
C LEU A 182 -31.40 7.66 -3.66
N ALA A 183 -32.54 8.06 -3.07
CA ALA A 183 -33.46 7.12 -2.45
C ALA A 183 -34.09 6.15 -3.46
N ASP A 184 -34.37 6.60 -4.69
CA ASP A 184 -34.93 5.76 -5.75
C ASP A 184 -33.88 4.84 -6.39
N LEU A 185 -32.61 5.28 -6.50
CA LEU A 185 -31.47 4.44 -6.89
C LEU A 185 -31.21 3.33 -5.86
N ASN A 186 -31.24 3.65 -4.57
CA ASN A 186 -31.04 2.67 -3.49
C ASN A 186 -32.14 1.60 -3.41
N LYS A 187 -33.30 1.79 -4.05
CA LYS A 187 -34.37 0.77 -4.15
C LYS A 187 -34.19 -0.15 -5.35
N GLN A 188 -33.21 0.10 -6.21
CA GLN A 188 -32.99 -0.61 -7.47
C GLN A 188 -31.62 -1.31 -7.44
N PRO A 189 -31.54 -2.57 -6.96
CA PRO A 189 -30.28 -3.32 -6.87
C PRO A 189 -29.47 -3.32 -8.16
N GLU A 190 -30.13 -3.51 -9.32
CA GLU A 190 -29.47 -3.51 -10.63
C GLU A 190 -28.81 -2.16 -10.97
N LYS A 191 -29.44 -1.04 -10.57
CA LYS A 191 -28.86 0.30 -10.77
C LYS A 191 -27.73 0.58 -9.82
N LEU A 192 -27.82 0.11 -8.57
CA LEU A 192 -26.73 0.25 -7.62
C LEU A 192 -25.52 -0.59 -8.03
N GLN A 193 -25.75 -1.81 -8.55
CA GLN A 193 -24.71 -2.65 -9.15
C GLN A 193 -24.05 -1.94 -10.33
N GLN A 194 -24.84 -1.40 -11.27
CA GLN A 194 -24.33 -0.63 -12.39
C GLN A 194 -23.43 0.54 -11.92
N ILE A 195 -23.87 1.30 -10.92
CA ILE A 195 -23.08 2.41 -10.37
C ILE A 195 -21.79 1.90 -9.72
N ALA A 196 -21.83 0.79 -8.98
CA ALA A 196 -20.63 0.19 -8.38
C ALA A 196 -19.63 -0.30 -9.45
N ASP A 197 -20.12 -0.81 -10.58
CA ASP A 197 -19.27 -1.29 -11.68
C ASP A 197 -18.66 -0.15 -12.53
N GLU A 198 -19.28 1.02 -12.53
CA GLU A 198 -18.79 2.22 -13.24
C GLU A 198 -17.59 2.91 -12.57
N GLN A 199 -17.19 2.47 -11.38
CA GLN A 199 -16.14 3.14 -10.60
C GLN A 199 -14.72 2.88 -11.12
N ASN A 200 -13.81 3.78 -10.79
CA ASN A 200 -12.36 3.61 -11.04
C ASN A 200 -11.72 2.54 -10.13
N TYR A 201 -12.52 1.92 -9.27
CA TYR A 201 -12.15 0.87 -8.35
C TYR A 201 -13.20 -0.23 -8.34
N ARG A 202 -12.85 -1.37 -7.77
CA ARG A 202 -13.72 -2.53 -7.62
C ARG A 202 -13.90 -2.84 -6.14
N LEU A 203 -15.09 -2.60 -5.60
CA LEU A 203 -15.46 -3.12 -4.29
C LEU A 203 -15.53 -4.65 -4.38
N CYS A 204 -14.81 -5.34 -3.50
CA CYS A 204 -14.70 -6.79 -3.55
C CYS A 204 -14.61 -7.40 -2.16
N HIS A 205 -14.82 -8.71 -2.06
CA HIS A 205 -14.73 -9.42 -0.80
C HIS A 205 -13.28 -9.44 -0.31
N TRP A 206 -13.08 -9.28 1.00
CA TRP A 206 -11.74 -9.11 1.56
C TRP A 206 -10.80 -10.30 1.29
N GLN A 207 -11.32 -11.53 1.19
CA GLN A 207 -10.51 -12.73 0.91
C GLN A 207 -10.10 -12.87 -0.56
N GLU A 208 -10.64 -12.07 -1.48
CA GLU A 208 -10.19 -12.12 -2.89
C GLU A 208 -8.70 -11.80 -3.01
N THR A 209 -8.14 -11.03 -2.06
CA THR A 209 -6.73 -10.65 -2.04
C THR A 209 -5.76 -11.82 -1.89
N ASP A 210 -6.22 -12.95 -1.34
CA ASP A 210 -5.38 -14.14 -1.19
C ASP A 210 -4.98 -14.73 -2.57
N THR A 211 -5.82 -14.53 -3.59
CA THR A 211 -5.59 -15.06 -4.95
C THR A 211 -5.43 -13.99 -6.02
N GLN A 212 -5.92 -12.76 -5.77
CA GLN A 212 -5.84 -11.65 -6.70
C GLN A 212 -5.72 -10.31 -5.95
N ILE A 213 -4.68 -9.54 -6.25
CA ILE A 213 -4.51 -8.17 -5.74
C ILE A 213 -3.86 -7.32 -6.82
N ASN A 214 -4.13 -6.02 -6.84
CA ASN A 214 -3.50 -5.11 -7.81
C ASN A 214 -2.92 -3.84 -7.21
N TYR A 215 -2.70 -3.82 -5.90
CA TYR A 215 -1.87 -2.83 -5.24
C TYR A 215 -0.93 -3.51 -4.27
N ARG A 216 0.28 -2.98 -4.09
CA ARG A 216 1.22 -3.54 -3.13
C ARG A 216 0.79 -3.18 -1.70
N ARG A 217 0.73 -4.20 -0.85
CA ARG A 217 0.35 -4.11 0.57
C ARG A 217 1.58 -4.10 1.48
N PHE A 218 1.42 -3.66 2.72
CA PHE A 218 2.36 -4.01 3.79
C PHE A 218 2.02 -5.42 4.30
N PHE A 219 2.87 -6.39 3.97
CA PHE A 219 2.58 -7.82 4.16
C PHE A 219 1.20 -8.19 3.57
N THR A 220 0.36 -8.87 4.35
CA THR A 220 -0.99 -9.29 3.96
C THR A 220 -2.09 -8.33 4.44
N VAL A 221 -1.71 -7.12 4.88
CA VAL A 221 -2.65 -6.16 5.49
C VAL A 221 -3.35 -5.33 4.42
N ASN A 222 -4.59 -5.70 4.07
CA ASN A 222 -5.41 -4.97 3.09
C ASN A 222 -5.57 -3.48 3.40
N GLY A 223 -5.60 -3.13 4.69
CA GLY A 223 -5.73 -1.77 5.19
C GLY A 223 -4.48 -0.89 5.02
N LEU A 224 -3.38 -1.39 4.46
CA LEU A 224 -2.15 -0.64 4.23
C LEU A 224 -1.74 -0.74 2.75
N ILE A 225 -1.74 0.39 2.05
CA ILE A 225 -1.37 0.50 0.63
C ILE A 225 0.00 1.17 0.51
N CYS A 226 0.88 0.58 -0.29
CA CYS A 226 2.25 1.06 -0.44
C CYS A 226 2.36 2.27 -1.37
N LEU A 227 3.33 3.13 -1.07
CA LEU A 227 3.70 4.29 -1.87
C LEU A 227 4.80 3.94 -2.88
N ASN A 228 4.80 4.67 -3.99
CA ASN A 228 5.93 4.72 -4.92
C ASN A 228 6.96 5.75 -4.46
N ILE A 229 7.53 5.56 -3.26
CA ILE A 229 8.45 6.54 -2.65
C ILE A 229 9.73 6.80 -3.46
N GLN A 230 10.08 5.90 -4.39
CA GLN A 230 11.18 6.08 -5.34
C GLN A 230 10.93 7.22 -6.35
N ASN A 231 9.67 7.64 -6.53
CA ASN A 231 9.35 8.79 -7.36
C ASN A 231 9.69 10.09 -6.59
N PRO A 232 10.49 11.01 -7.17
CA PRO A 232 10.88 12.25 -6.50
C PRO A 232 9.73 13.14 -6.03
N GLU A 233 8.61 13.18 -6.77
CA GLU A 233 7.41 13.96 -6.39
C GLU A 233 6.75 13.35 -5.15
N VAL A 234 6.63 12.02 -5.10
CA VAL A 234 6.07 11.27 -3.97
C VAL A 234 6.97 11.39 -2.74
N PHE A 235 8.29 11.24 -2.93
CA PHE A 235 9.27 11.45 -1.87
C PHE A 235 9.15 12.85 -1.27
N SER A 236 9.14 13.87 -2.13
CA SER A 236 9.09 15.28 -1.70
C SER A 236 7.79 15.58 -0.98
N ALA A 237 6.65 15.16 -1.54
CA ALA A 237 5.35 15.33 -0.93
C ALA A 237 5.27 14.62 0.42
N TYR A 238 5.72 13.37 0.55
CA TYR A 238 5.69 12.64 1.81
C TYR A 238 6.57 13.30 2.89
N HIS A 239 7.78 13.72 2.54
CA HIS A 239 8.76 14.24 3.52
C HIS A 239 8.61 15.73 3.83
N GLU A 240 7.78 16.50 3.11
CA GLU A 240 7.64 17.95 3.28
C GLU A 240 7.44 18.36 4.74
N TYR A 241 6.43 17.78 5.40
CA TYR A 241 6.10 18.13 6.78
C TYR A 241 7.12 17.59 7.80
N ILE A 242 7.66 16.40 7.56
CA ILE A 242 8.74 15.83 8.38
C ILE A 242 9.95 16.76 8.35
N LYS A 243 10.33 17.25 7.16
CA LYS A 243 11.44 18.19 6.98
C LYS A 243 11.16 19.52 7.65
N ALA A 244 9.94 20.06 7.52
CA ALA A 244 9.57 21.30 8.21
C ALA A 244 9.74 21.17 9.74
N LEU A 245 9.30 20.08 10.34
CA LEU A 245 9.49 19.82 11.78
C LEU A 245 10.98 19.63 12.14
N GLN A 246 11.75 18.98 11.28
CA GLN A 246 13.19 18.85 11.47
C GLN A 246 13.91 20.21 11.43
N ASP A 247 13.54 21.10 10.51
CA ASP A 247 14.13 22.44 10.36
C ASP A 247 13.83 23.35 11.54
N GLU A 248 12.66 23.19 12.14
CA GLU A 248 12.31 23.81 13.43
C GLU A 248 13.06 23.16 14.62
N GLY A 249 13.81 22.09 14.35
CA GLY A 249 14.59 21.33 15.32
C GLY A 249 13.71 20.51 16.26
N ILE A 250 12.50 20.10 15.86
CA ILE A 250 11.59 19.34 16.74
C ILE A 250 12.25 18.03 17.18
N PHE A 251 12.91 17.34 16.26
CA PHE A 251 13.70 16.13 16.49
C PHE A 251 15.07 16.25 15.79
N GLN A 252 16.00 15.36 16.17
CA GLN A 252 17.42 15.40 15.75
C GLN A 252 17.84 14.13 14.98
N GLY A 253 16.98 13.12 14.96
CA GLY A 253 17.22 11.91 14.20
C GLY A 253 15.94 11.29 13.66
N LEU A 254 16.12 10.34 12.74
CA LEU A 254 15.07 9.57 12.09
C LEU A 254 15.29 8.07 12.29
N ARG A 255 14.23 7.34 12.66
CA ARG A 255 14.15 5.89 12.55
C ARG A 255 13.23 5.57 11.38
N ILE A 256 13.71 4.78 10.42
CA ILE A 256 12.96 4.44 9.22
C ILE A 256 12.29 3.08 9.41
N ASP A 257 10.96 3.07 9.40
CA ASP A 257 10.18 1.84 9.41
C ASP A 257 10.35 1.05 8.11
N HIS A 258 10.49 -0.27 8.25
CA HIS A 258 10.39 -1.24 7.17
C HIS A 258 11.15 -0.84 5.88
N ILE A 259 12.46 -0.59 6.00
CA ILE A 259 13.30 -0.16 4.86
C ILE A 259 13.29 -1.19 3.72
N ASP A 260 13.17 -2.48 4.07
CA ASP A 260 13.14 -3.58 3.12
C ASP A 260 11.85 -3.65 2.29
N GLY A 261 10.82 -2.87 2.63
CA GLY A 261 9.63 -2.72 1.79
C GLY A 261 9.80 -1.79 0.60
N LEU A 262 10.85 -0.95 0.59
CA LEU A 262 11.04 0.06 -0.47
C LEU A 262 11.55 -0.54 -1.77
N TYR A 263 11.21 0.07 -2.90
CA TYR A 263 11.69 -0.35 -4.22
C TYR A 263 13.23 -0.25 -4.31
N ASP A 264 13.78 0.92 -4.01
CA ASP A 264 15.22 1.20 -3.96
C ASP A 264 15.59 1.83 -2.61
N PRO A 265 15.87 1.02 -1.57
CA PRO A 265 16.22 1.54 -0.25
C PRO A 265 17.54 2.32 -0.25
N SER A 266 18.50 1.96 -1.13
CA SER A 266 19.77 2.67 -1.25
C SER A 266 19.57 4.08 -1.78
N GLY A 267 18.82 4.22 -2.88
CA GLY A 267 18.45 5.52 -3.45
C GLY A 267 17.63 6.37 -2.47
N TYR A 268 16.66 5.75 -1.79
CA TYR A 268 15.86 6.41 -0.76
C TYR A 268 16.73 6.99 0.37
N LEU A 269 17.66 6.21 0.92
CA LEU A 269 18.50 6.66 2.03
C LEU A 269 19.51 7.74 1.60
N GLN A 270 19.99 7.70 0.36
CA GLN A 270 20.81 8.78 -0.20
C GLN A 270 20.02 10.08 -0.30
N GLN A 271 18.84 10.04 -0.90
CA GLN A 271 17.95 11.20 -1.01
C GLN A 271 17.52 11.73 0.37
N LEU A 272 17.21 10.84 1.30
CA LEU A 272 16.89 11.22 2.68
C LEU A 272 18.07 11.88 3.38
N ARG A 273 19.30 11.38 3.20
CA ARG A 273 20.50 12.01 3.76
C ARG A 273 20.73 13.42 3.19
N GLU A 274 20.51 13.61 1.90
CA GLU A 274 20.62 14.93 1.26
C GLU A 274 19.62 15.93 1.84
N VAL A 275 18.37 15.51 2.03
CA VAL A 275 17.32 16.35 2.60
C VAL A 275 17.53 16.57 4.10
N ALA A 276 17.84 15.53 4.85
CA ALA A 276 17.95 15.59 6.32
C ALA A 276 19.25 16.22 6.81
N GLY A 277 20.28 16.35 5.96
CA GLY A 277 21.59 16.88 6.31
C GLY A 277 22.56 15.84 6.89
N THR A 278 23.86 16.14 6.85
CA THR A 278 24.95 15.23 7.21
C THR A 278 24.96 14.82 8.68
N GLU A 279 24.52 15.73 9.55
CA GLU A 279 24.58 15.54 11.01
C GLU A 279 23.35 14.80 11.58
N THR A 280 22.29 14.61 10.79
CA THR A 280 21.09 13.94 11.29
C THR A 280 21.35 12.47 11.60
N TYR A 281 20.99 12.02 12.79
CA TYR A 281 21.12 10.61 13.15
C TYR A 281 20.02 9.80 12.44
N ILE A 282 20.36 8.82 11.61
CA ILE A 282 19.43 7.99 10.85
C ILE A 282 19.71 6.52 11.16
N ILE A 283 18.69 5.78 11.58
CA ILE A 283 18.72 4.33 11.69
C ILE A 283 17.55 3.71 10.94
N VAL A 284 17.67 2.45 10.57
CA VAL A 284 16.63 1.72 9.85
C VAL A 284 16.14 0.53 10.65
N GLU A 285 14.85 0.23 10.59
CA GLU A 285 14.37 -1.09 10.96
C GLU A 285 14.70 -2.06 9.81
N LYS A 286 15.68 -2.93 10.07
CA LYS A 286 16.12 -3.99 9.17
C LYS A 286 16.46 -5.22 10.00
N ILE A 287 15.96 -6.38 9.59
CA ILE A 287 16.33 -7.67 10.19
C ILE A 287 17.56 -8.21 9.45
N LEU A 288 18.49 -8.78 10.19
CA LEU A 288 19.69 -9.42 9.65
C LEU A 288 19.67 -10.90 10.00
N GLU A 289 19.94 -11.73 9.01
CA GLU A 289 20.19 -13.16 9.22
C GLU A 289 21.62 -13.40 9.74
N PRO A 290 21.91 -14.57 10.34
CA PRO A 290 23.24 -14.89 10.84
C PRO A 290 24.34 -14.74 9.77
N GLY A 291 25.27 -13.80 9.99
CA GLY A 291 26.36 -13.53 9.06
C GLY A 291 26.03 -12.52 7.96
N GLU A 292 24.81 -11.98 7.93
CA GLU A 292 24.41 -10.90 7.03
C GLU A 292 24.88 -9.54 7.57
N ASP A 293 25.50 -8.73 6.70
CA ASP A 293 25.88 -7.36 7.01
C ASP A 293 24.86 -6.36 6.42
N ILE A 294 24.67 -5.21 7.09
CA ILE A 294 23.97 -4.06 6.51
C ILE A 294 24.74 -3.57 5.27
N PRO A 295 24.06 -3.17 4.17
CA PRO A 295 24.73 -2.58 3.03
C PRO A 295 25.64 -1.39 3.41
N LYS A 296 26.94 -1.53 3.16
CA LYS A 296 27.99 -0.57 3.57
C LYS A 296 27.84 0.82 2.94
N SER A 297 27.13 0.92 1.82
CA SER A 297 26.88 2.17 1.10
C SER A 297 25.76 3.01 1.71
N TRP A 298 24.98 2.47 2.66
CA TRP A 298 23.88 3.21 3.26
C TRP A 298 24.39 4.32 4.19
N PRO A 299 23.98 5.59 3.99
CA PRO A 299 24.46 6.73 4.77
C PRO A 299 23.73 6.86 6.12
N ILE A 300 23.77 5.80 6.92
CA ILE A 300 23.05 5.64 8.19
C ILE A 300 23.98 5.23 9.33
N GLN A 301 23.50 5.31 10.56
CA GLN A 301 24.27 4.94 11.76
C GLN A 301 24.08 3.49 12.20
N GLY A 302 23.09 2.78 11.65
CA GLY A 302 22.86 1.35 11.94
C GLY A 302 21.41 0.92 11.80
N ASN A 303 21.09 -0.24 12.38
CA ASN A 303 19.72 -0.75 12.48
C ASN A 303 19.11 -0.44 13.87
N THR A 304 17.92 -1.00 14.13
CA THR A 304 17.23 -0.89 15.42
C THR A 304 17.70 -1.89 16.49
N GLY A 305 18.67 -2.76 16.20
CA GLY A 305 19.37 -3.60 17.18
C GLY A 305 18.84 -5.03 17.40
N TYR A 306 18.05 -5.58 16.48
CA TYR A 306 17.55 -6.96 16.59
C TYR A 306 18.67 -8.02 16.56
N ASP A 307 19.74 -7.74 15.84
CA ASP A 307 20.98 -8.52 15.82
C ASP A 307 21.64 -8.59 17.21
N PHE A 308 21.83 -7.44 17.87
CA PHE A 308 22.35 -7.37 19.22
C PHE A 308 21.44 -8.09 20.22
N LEU A 309 20.11 -7.89 20.10
CA LEU A 309 19.12 -8.57 20.91
C LEU A 309 19.27 -10.10 20.81
N SER A 310 19.40 -10.64 19.59
CA SER A 310 19.57 -12.07 19.35
C SER A 310 20.87 -12.61 19.98
N LEU A 311 21.99 -11.89 19.80
CA LEU A 311 23.29 -12.27 20.36
C LEU A 311 23.26 -12.33 21.89
N VAL A 312 22.73 -11.29 22.55
CA VAL A 312 22.64 -11.23 24.01
C VAL A 312 21.69 -12.30 24.53
N ASN A 313 20.54 -12.51 23.89
CA ASN A 313 19.60 -13.54 24.30
C ASN A 313 20.23 -14.94 24.25
N ASN A 314 20.97 -15.25 23.18
CA ASN A 314 21.65 -16.53 23.02
C ASN A 314 22.80 -16.76 23.99
N LEU A 315 23.43 -15.70 24.52
CA LEU A 315 24.47 -15.81 25.56
C LEU A 315 23.94 -16.46 26.85
N PHE A 316 22.66 -16.26 27.16
CA PHE A 316 22.01 -16.83 28.36
C PHE A 316 21.47 -18.25 28.13
N THR A 317 21.58 -18.80 26.92
CA THR A 317 21.13 -20.14 26.58
C THR A 317 22.21 -21.18 26.91
N ARG A 318 21.90 -22.13 27.79
CA ARG A 318 22.79 -23.25 28.10
C ARG A 318 22.76 -24.31 27.00
N GLN A 319 23.61 -24.15 25.99
CA GLN A 319 23.69 -25.04 24.81
C GLN A 319 23.83 -26.53 25.16
N SER A 320 24.56 -26.87 26.24
CA SER A 320 24.72 -28.27 26.66
C SER A 320 23.40 -28.99 27.00
N SER A 321 22.32 -28.25 27.24
CA SER A 321 21.01 -28.79 27.59
C SER A 321 20.09 -29.02 26.40
N GLU A 322 20.48 -28.63 25.18
CA GLU A 322 19.66 -28.69 23.96
C GLU A 322 18.99 -30.05 23.79
N LYS A 323 19.78 -31.13 23.76
CA LYS A 323 19.27 -32.50 23.61
C LYS A 323 18.18 -32.86 24.63
N ALA A 324 18.38 -32.51 25.90
CA ALA A 324 17.42 -32.84 26.96
C ALA A 324 16.10 -32.06 26.80
N PHE A 325 16.16 -30.79 26.40
CA PHE A 325 14.97 -30.00 26.13
C PHE A 325 14.25 -30.44 24.86
N THR A 326 14.98 -30.78 23.79
CA THR A 326 14.40 -31.31 22.54
C THR A 326 13.70 -32.64 22.78
N GLU A 327 14.32 -33.58 23.51
CA GLU A 327 13.69 -34.85 23.88
C GLU A 327 12.42 -34.64 24.72
N PHE A 328 12.46 -33.74 25.70
CA PHE A 328 11.30 -33.39 26.51
C PHE A 328 10.18 -32.78 25.68
N TYR A 329 10.51 -31.84 24.78
CA TYR A 329 9.54 -31.22 23.89
C TYR A 329 8.88 -32.25 22.97
N HIS A 330 9.67 -33.15 22.35
CA HIS A 330 9.15 -34.23 21.51
C HIS A 330 8.25 -35.22 22.27
N GLN A 331 8.48 -35.44 23.57
CA GLN A 331 7.55 -36.23 24.39
C GLN A 331 6.19 -35.54 24.58
N LEU A 332 6.15 -34.21 24.60
CA LEU A 332 4.92 -33.44 24.79
C LEU A 332 4.09 -33.33 23.50
N VAL A 333 4.74 -33.06 22.37
CA VAL A 333 4.06 -32.71 21.11
C VAL A 333 4.26 -33.74 19.98
N GLY A 334 5.10 -34.76 20.19
CA GLY A 334 5.58 -35.65 19.14
C GLY A 334 6.83 -35.14 18.43
N ALA A 335 7.52 -36.02 17.71
CA ALA A 335 8.58 -35.60 16.79
C ALA A 335 7.94 -35.07 15.51
N GLY A 336 8.14 -33.78 15.22
CA GLY A 336 7.73 -33.13 13.98
C GLY A 336 8.85 -33.09 12.95
N ALA A 337 8.62 -32.37 11.84
CA ALA A 337 9.65 -32.01 10.88
C ALA A 337 10.78 -31.21 11.56
N GLU A 338 11.98 -31.24 11.00
CA GLU A 338 13.09 -30.41 11.51
C GLU A 338 12.78 -28.92 11.29
N VAL A 339 13.38 -28.04 12.10
CA VAL A 339 13.09 -26.59 12.03
C VAL A 339 13.26 -26.00 10.62
N PRO A 340 14.31 -26.33 9.83
CA PRO A 340 14.44 -25.81 8.46
C PRO A 340 13.29 -26.23 7.54
N GLU A 341 12.84 -27.48 7.64
CA GLU A 341 11.69 -27.99 6.87
C GLU A 341 10.40 -27.28 7.29
N GLN A 342 10.20 -27.06 8.59
CA GLN A 342 9.07 -26.26 9.08
C GLN A 342 9.12 -24.81 8.54
N ILE A 343 10.29 -24.17 8.51
CA ILE A 343 10.43 -22.81 7.96
C ILE A 343 10.04 -22.78 6.47
N HIS A 344 10.55 -23.73 5.68
CA HIS A 344 10.20 -23.87 4.27
C HIS A 344 8.70 -24.06 4.09
N GLU A 345 8.09 -25.04 4.79
CA GLU A 345 6.66 -25.31 4.73
C GLU A 345 5.80 -24.09 5.09
N LYS A 346 6.20 -23.32 6.12
CA LYS A 346 5.46 -22.12 6.54
C LYS A 346 5.63 -20.95 5.58
N LYS A 347 6.82 -20.75 5.02
CA LYS A 347 7.02 -19.76 3.95
C LYS A 347 6.16 -20.10 2.73
N ALA A 348 6.19 -21.36 2.28
CA ALA A 348 5.38 -21.83 1.16
C ALA A 348 3.87 -21.70 1.43
N TYR A 349 3.42 -22.02 2.65
CA TYR A 349 2.03 -21.86 3.07
C TYR A 349 1.57 -20.39 2.99
N ILE A 350 2.32 -19.45 3.56
CA ILE A 350 1.98 -18.01 3.49
C ILE A 350 1.93 -17.53 2.05
N LEU A 351 2.94 -17.89 1.24
CA LEU A 351 3.01 -17.49 -0.15
C LEU A 351 1.80 -17.97 -0.95
N LYS A 352 1.39 -19.24 -0.76
CA LYS A 352 0.30 -19.86 -1.51
C LYS A 352 -1.08 -19.43 -1.03
N GLU A 353 -1.31 -19.38 0.28
CA GLU A 353 -2.65 -19.21 0.85
C GLU A 353 -3.02 -17.75 1.13
N HIS A 354 -2.03 -16.84 1.21
CA HIS A 354 -2.28 -15.43 1.57
C HIS A 354 -1.61 -14.40 0.65
N MET A 355 -0.67 -14.83 -0.20
CA MET A 355 0.07 -13.96 -1.14
C MET A 355 0.04 -14.50 -2.58
N GLY A 356 -0.97 -15.31 -2.91
CA GLY A 356 -1.12 -15.87 -4.26
C GLY A 356 -1.37 -14.79 -5.31
N GLY A 357 -2.03 -13.69 -4.93
CA GLY A 357 -2.20 -12.51 -5.77
C GLY A 357 -0.88 -11.79 -6.08
N GLU A 358 -0.01 -11.60 -5.08
CA GLU A 358 1.33 -11.04 -5.29
C GLU A 358 2.21 -11.95 -6.16
N LEU A 359 2.16 -13.27 -5.94
CA LEU A 359 2.88 -14.24 -6.77
C LEU A 359 2.41 -14.20 -8.23
N GLU A 360 1.10 -14.04 -8.45
CA GLU A 360 0.53 -13.84 -9.79
C GLU A 360 1.09 -12.56 -10.44
N ASN A 361 1.14 -11.45 -9.71
CA ASN A 361 1.69 -10.19 -10.23
C ASN A 361 3.18 -10.32 -10.59
N LEU A 362 3.99 -11.01 -9.78
CA LEU A 362 5.40 -11.26 -10.08
C LEU A 362 5.58 -12.14 -11.32
N TYR A 363 4.74 -13.16 -11.47
CA TYR A 363 4.74 -14.01 -12.65
C TYR A 363 4.39 -13.21 -13.92
N GLN A 364 3.35 -12.37 -13.89
CA GLN A 364 3.00 -11.53 -15.03
C GLN A 364 4.12 -10.51 -15.35
N LEU A 365 4.71 -9.87 -14.33
CA LEU A 365 5.86 -8.99 -14.51
C LEU A 365 7.03 -9.72 -15.20
N PHE A 366 7.36 -10.94 -14.76
CA PHE A 366 8.42 -11.73 -15.39
C PHE A 366 8.15 -11.97 -16.89
N ARG A 367 6.90 -12.26 -17.26
CA ARG A 367 6.51 -12.45 -18.66
C ARG A 367 6.64 -11.16 -19.47
N GLU A 368 6.18 -10.04 -18.91
CA GLU A 368 6.24 -8.73 -19.56
C GLU A 368 7.68 -8.26 -19.82
N LEU A 369 8.62 -8.63 -18.95
CA LEU A 369 10.03 -8.30 -19.13
C LEU A 369 10.66 -8.99 -20.35
N ASN A 370 10.03 -10.03 -20.91
CA ASN A 370 10.49 -10.75 -22.11
C ASN A 370 12.00 -11.09 -22.08
N LEU A 371 12.49 -11.51 -20.90
CA LEU A 371 13.93 -11.70 -20.65
C LEU A 371 14.58 -12.83 -21.48
N PRO A 372 13.90 -13.97 -21.75
CA PRO A 372 14.52 -15.05 -22.52
C PRO A 372 14.49 -14.77 -24.02
N GLU A 373 15.55 -15.14 -24.74
CA GLU A 373 15.51 -15.21 -26.21
C GLU A 373 14.42 -16.20 -26.65
N GLU A 374 13.69 -15.86 -27.73
CA GLU A 374 12.40 -16.41 -28.22
C GLU A 374 12.25 -17.95 -28.30
N ASN A 375 13.27 -18.76 -27.99
CA ASN A 375 13.26 -20.21 -28.20
C ASN A 375 13.26 -21.09 -26.93
N ASN A 376 13.22 -20.54 -25.70
CA ASN A 376 13.34 -21.35 -24.47
C ASN A 376 12.14 -21.31 -23.49
N LEU A 377 11.19 -20.37 -23.62
CA LEU A 377 10.02 -20.31 -22.73
C LEU A 377 8.80 -21.06 -23.26
N ASP A 378 8.63 -21.18 -24.58
CA ASP A 378 7.52 -21.94 -25.17
C ASP A 378 7.56 -23.44 -24.81
N ALA A 379 8.68 -23.92 -24.26
CA ALA A 379 8.85 -25.27 -23.75
C ALA A 379 8.52 -25.43 -22.25
N ALA A 380 8.37 -24.34 -21.49
CA ALA A 380 8.05 -24.38 -20.07
C ALA A 380 6.56 -24.11 -19.85
N GLU A 381 5.86 -25.06 -19.23
CA GLU A 381 4.45 -24.85 -18.83
C GLU A 381 4.34 -23.60 -17.95
N PRO A 382 3.38 -22.68 -18.21
CA PRO A 382 3.13 -21.46 -17.43
C PRO A 382 3.19 -21.65 -15.91
N GLU A 383 2.59 -22.74 -15.44
CA GLU A 383 2.52 -23.09 -14.03
C GLU A 383 3.89 -23.43 -13.43
N ASN A 384 4.79 -24.05 -14.19
CA ASN A 384 6.14 -24.39 -13.72
C ASN A 384 6.98 -23.13 -13.46
N LEU A 385 6.81 -22.08 -14.27
CA LEU A 385 7.53 -20.83 -14.09
C LEU A 385 7.04 -20.08 -12.85
N LYS A 386 5.72 -20.00 -12.64
CA LYS A 386 5.14 -19.40 -11.42
C LYS A 386 5.60 -20.16 -10.16
N GLN A 387 5.62 -21.49 -10.22
CA GLN A 387 6.15 -22.32 -9.12
C GLN A 387 7.63 -22.07 -8.87
N ALA A 388 8.45 -21.93 -9.92
CA ALA A 388 9.88 -21.62 -9.78
C ALA A 388 10.11 -20.24 -9.14
N ILE A 389 9.34 -19.22 -9.53
CA ILE A 389 9.37 -17.90 -8.88
C ILE A 389 9.00 -18.03 -7.40
N GLY A 390 7.94 -18.79 -7.09
CA GLY A 390 7.52 -18.99 -5.71
C GLY A 390 8.55 -19.73 -4.86
N GLU A 391 9.14 -20.80 -5.40
CA GLU A 391 10.18 -21.57 -4.70
C GLU A 391 11.44 -20.74 -4.46
N PHE A 392 11.83 -19.87 -5.40
CA PHE A 392 12.92 -18.91 -5.19
C PHE A 392 12.66 -18.01 -3.97
N LEU A 393 11.43 -17.51 -3.81
CA LEU A 393 11.05 -16.68 -2.66
C LEU A 393 11.07 -17.48 -1.34
N VAL A 394 10.59 -18.72 -1.36
CA VAL A 394 10.59 -19.62 -0.19
C VAL A 394 12.02 -19.92 0.26
N GLN A 395 12.91 -20.22 -0.69
CA GLN A 395 14.31 -20.57 -0.43
C GLN A 395 15.25 -19.37 -0.23
N CYS A 396 14.74 -18.14 -0.34
CA CYS A 396 15.55 -16.95 -0.14
C CYS A 396 16.11 -16.97 1.30
N PRO A 397 17.46 -16.94 1.47
CA PRO A 397 18.10 -17.14 2.77
C PRO A 397 18.11 -15.86 3.62
N VAL A 398 17.75 -14.73 3.02
CA VAL A 398 17.72 -13.40 3.63
C VAL A 398 16.35 -12.75 3.36
N TYR A 399 16.06 -11.65 4.05
CA TYR A 399 14.81 -10.91 3.84
C TYR A 399 14.64 -10.43 2.40
N ARG A 400 15.73 -9.93 1.79
CA ARG A 400 15.76 -9.55 0.38
C ARG A 400 17.18 -9.33 -0.12
N PHE A 401 17.29 -9.26 -1.44
CA PHE A 401 18.46 -8.74 -2.15
C PHE A 401 18.29 -7.25 -2.48
N TYR A 402 19.41 -6.55 -2.74
CA TYR A 402 19.45 -5.10 -2.94
C TYR A 402 19.96 -4.67 -4.32
N GLY A 403 20.55 -5.59 -5.10
CA GLY A 403 20.94 -5.31 -6.48
C GLY A 403 19.73 -4.96 -7.34
N ASN A 404 19.77 -3.79 -7.98
CA ASN A 404 18.73 -3.30 -8.88
C ASN A 404 19.23 -3.04 -10.31
N GLN A 405 20.48 -3.43 -10.62
CA GLN A 405 21.11 -3.31 -11.93
C GLN A 405 21.99 -4.53 -12.21
N PHE A 406 22.11 -4.91 -13.49
CA PHE A 406 23.02 -5.96 -13.94
C PHE A 406 24.37 -5.38 -14.41
N PRO A 407 25.49 -6.10 -14.21
CA PRO A 407 25.58 -7.34 -13.43
C PRO A 407 25.37 -7.09 -11.92
N LEU A 408 24.81 -8.09 -11.22
CA LEU A 408 24.74 -8.06 -9.75
C LEU A 408 26.16 -8.07 -9.17
N GLY A 409 26.31 -7.58 -7.94
CA GLY A 409 27.57 -7.72 -7.19
C GLY A 409 27.91 -9.20 -6.96
N ASP A 410 29.21 -9.53 -6.88
CA ASP A 410 29.70 -10.92 -6.83
C ASP A 410 29.05 -11.74 -5.69
N ASP A 411 28.97 -11.17 -4.48
CA ASP A 411 28.39 -11.85 -3.31
C ASP A 411 26.90 -12.16 -3.52
N GLU A 412 26.12 -11.18 -3.98
CA GLU A 412 24.69 -11.35 -4.23
C GLU A 412 24.44 -12.31 -5.40
N SER A 413 25.26 -12.24 -6.45
CA SER A 413 25.18 -13.16 -7.58
C SER A 413 25.46 -14.61 -7.16
N ALA A 414 26.45 -14.82 -6.28
CA ALA A 414 26.76 -16.14 -5.74
C ALA A 414 25.58 -16.69 -4.91
N GLU A 415 24.97 -15.87 -4.05
CA GLU A 415 23.80 -16.29 -3.27
C GLU A 415 22.58 -16.61 -4.14
N VAL A 416 22.30 -15.79 -5.16
CA VAL A 416 21.24 -16.08 -6.14
C VAL A 416 21.49 -17.42 -6.83
N GLN A 417 22.73 -17.70 -7.26
CA GLN A 417 23.09 -19.00 -7.84
C GLN A 417 22.93 -20.16 -6.85
N ASN A 418 23.26 -19.94 -5.57
CA ASN A 418 23.06 -20.94 -4.52
C ASN A 418 21.58 -21.29 -4.33
N VAL A 419 20.69 -20.29 -4.30
CA VAL A 419 19.23 -20.49 -4.25
C VAL A 419 18.78 -21.32 -5.45
N LEU A 420 19.17 -20.93 -6.67
CA LEU A 420 18.80 -21.65 -7.90
C LEU A 420 19.33 -23.09 -7.93
N ASN A 421 20.49 -23.36 -7.32
CA ASN A 421 21.03 -24.70 -7.22
C ASN A 421 20.24 -25.57 -6.22
N ARG A 422 19.87 -25.05 -5.05
CA ARG A 422 19.03 -25.77 -4.08
C ARG A 422 17.66 -26.13 -4.65
N MET A 423 17.05 -25.19 -5.37
CA MET A 423 15.79 -25.42 -6.10
C MET A 423 15.91 -26.59 -7.09
N ARG A 424 17.05 -26.77 -7.76
CA ARG A 424 17.28 -27.86 -8.72
C ARG A 424 17.50 -29.21 -8.04
N THR A 425 18.13 -29.24 -6.87
CA THR A 425 18.43 -30.48 -6.14
C THR A 425 17.28 -30.94 -5.25
N GLY A 426 16.25 -30.10 -5.07
CA GLY A 426 15.13 -30.37 -4.18
C GLY A 426 15.53 -30.36 -2.71
N GLU A 427 16.66 -29.72 -2.39
CA GLU A 427 17.08 -29.47 -1.01
C GLU A 427 16.30 -28.25 -0.51
N PRO A 428 15.49 -28.38 0.56
CA PRO A 428 14.77 -27.26 1.15
C PRO A 428 15.68 -26.22 1.80
#